data_AF-A0A353G6T8-F1
#
_entry.id   AF-A0A353G6T8-F1
#
_cell.length_a   1.000
_cell.length_b   1.000
_cell.length_c   1.000
_cell.angle_alpha   90.00
_cell.angle_beta   90.00
_cell.angle_gamma   90.00
#
_symmetry.space_group_name_H-M   'P 1'
#
loop_
_entity.id
_entity.type
_entity.pdbx_description
1 polymer ?
#
loop_
_entity_poly.entity_id
_entity_poly.type
_entity_poly.pdbx_seq_one_letter_code
_entity_poly.pdbx_strand_id
1 'polypeptide(L)'
;DLAAIRQGWATASEVAGLLRGAILPSELAASLTDLEMLSPTLDYLLSSMLAEELPLLKRDGGFLKEGADEALDEVRALRDQSRRVIAGLQLQYSEETGIKSLKIKHNNVLGYFIEVTVNNAGPMIEGEAKARFIHRQSMANAMRFTTTELADLESRIANAAGQALEIELAAFERMRLAVVAEAEPIKKAARALAVVDVAAGLAVLAEEQGYCRPLVDDSRMFSIVAGRHPVVEQALRKQSASPFIANACDLSPKSGQKGGAIWMLTGPNMGGKS
;
A
#
# COMPACT_ATOMS: atom_id res chain seq x y z
N ASP A 1 -2.72 0.49 -4.86
CA ASP A 1 -2.71 -0.66 -5.78
C ASP A 1 -1.41 -0.80 -6.57
N LEU A 2 -1.04 0.13 -7.47
CA LEU A 2 0.20 0.02 -8.25
C LEU A 2 1.45 -0.18 -7.38
N ALA A 3 1.53 0.53 -6.25
CA ALA A 3 2.60 0.34 -5.27
C ALA A 3 2.63 -1.07 -4.65
N ALA A 4 1.45 -1.65 -4.37
CA ALA A 4 1.34 -3.00 -3.82
C ALA A 4 1.76 -4.04 -4.86
N ILE A 5 1.44 -3.82 -6.13
CA ILE A 5 1.91 -4.67 -7.24
C ILE A 5 3.43 -4.60 -7.35
N ARG A 6 4.02 -3.39 -7.30
CA ARG A 6 5.49 -3.21 -7.25
C ARG A 6 6.11 -3.95 -6.07
N GLN A 7 5.54 -3.80 -4.88
CA GLN A 7 6.04 -4.49 -3.69
C GLN A 7 5.93 -6.02 -3.83
N GLY A 8 4.82 -6.52 -4.37
CA GLY A 8 4.64 -7.94 -4.67
C GLY A 8 5.69 -8.46 -5.65
N TRP A 9 6.13 -7.64 -6.61
CA TRP A 9 7.24 -7.94 -7.52
C TRP A 9 8.56 -8.15 -6.78
N ALA A 10 8.91 -7.22 -5.90
CA ALA A 10 10.12 -7.31 -5.08
C ALA A 10 10.09 -8.58 -4.19
N THR A 11 8.95 -8.84 -3.53
CA THR A 11 8.76 -10.06 -2.72
C THR A 11 8.87 -11.33 -3.57
N ALA A 12 8.28 -11.35 -4.76
CA ALA A 12 8.38 -12.50 -5.66
C ALA A 12 9.84 -12.79 -6.07
N SER A 13 10.62 -11.76 -6.35
CA SER A 13 12.05 -11.88 -6.67
C SER A 13 12.86 -12.42 -5.49
N GLU A 14 12.61 -11.92 -4.28
CA GLU A 14 13.27 -12.39 -3.06
C GLU A 14 12.95 -13.87 -2.78
N VAL A 15 11.67 -14.25 -2.85
CA VAL A 15 11.23 -15.64 -2.66
C VAL A 15 11.84 -16.56 -3.72
N ALA A 16 11.86 -16.15 -4.99
CA ALA A 16 12.51 -16.91 -6.05
C ALA A 16 14.00 -17.12 -5.75
N GLY A 17 14.69 -16.10 -5.23
CA GLY A 17 16.08 -16.18 -4.78
C GLY A 17 16.30 -17.24 -3.70
N LEU A 18 15.42 -17.31 -2.70
CA LEU A 18 15.49 -18.32 -1.63
C LEU A 18 15.25 -19.75 -2.17
N LEU A 19 14.34 -19.91 -3.13
CA LEU A 19 14.00 -21.22 -3.68
C LEU A 19 15.08 -21.81 -4.60
N ARG A 20 15.85 -20.99 -5.33
CA ARG A 20 16.88 -21.45 -6.30
C ARG A 20 17.96 -22.34 -5.69
N GLY A 21 18.30 -22.14 -4.42
CA GLY A 21 19.36 -22.88 -3.73
C GLY A 21 18.91 -24.21 -3.13
N ALA A 22 17.62 -24.54 -3.19
CA ALA A 22 17.04 -25.68 -2.48
C ALA A 22 16.70 -26.85 -3.42
N ILE A 23 16.64 -28.05 -2.85
CA ILE A 23 16.04 -29.21 -3.52
C ILE A 23 14.52 -29.09 -3.36
N LEU A 24 13.83 -28.73 -4.45
CA LEU A 24 12.40 -28.42 -4.42
C LEU A 24 11.54 -29.63 -4.84
N PRO A 25 10.44 -29.91 -4.14
CA PRO A 25 9.34 -30.69 -4.67
C PRO A 25 8.79 -30.08 -5.97
N SER A 26 8.15 -30.90 -6.81
CA SER A 26 7.64 -30.48 -8.13
C SER A 26 6.73 -29.25 -8.08
N GLU A 27 5.88 -29.14 -7.07
CA GLU A 27 4.95 -28.02 -6.90
C GLU A 27 5.67 -26.69 -6.58
N LEU A 28 6.72 -26.74 -5.75
CA LEU A 28 7.54 -25.55 -5.46
C LEU A 28 8.49 -25.21 -6.61
N ALA A 29 8.94 -26.20 -7.38
CA ALA A 29 9.71 -25.96 -8.60
C ALA A 29 8.86 -25.28 -9.70
N ALA A 30 7.60 -25.70 -9.86
CA ALA A 30 6.65 -25.03 -10.73
C ALA A 30 6.38 -23.58 -10.26
N SER A 31 6.19 -23.39 -8.95
CA SER A 31 6.03 -22.07 -8.35
C SER A 31 7.23 -21.16 -8.60
N LEU A 32 8.46 -21.66 -8.44
CA LEU A 32 9.68 -20.92 -8.78
C LEU A 32 9.67 -20.48 -10.25
N THR A 33 9.28 -21.38 -11.16
CA THR A 33 9.22 -21.07 -12.60
C THR A 33 8.24 -19.93 -12.88
N ASP A 34 7.05 -19.96 -12.26
CA ASP A 34 6.04 -18.90 -12.41
C ASP A 34 6.49 -17.55 -11.82
N LEU A 35 7.24 -17.55 -10.71
CA LEU A 35 7.84 -16.33 -10.14
C LEU A 35 8.89 -15.73 -11.07
N GLU A 36 9.69 -16.57 -11.74
CA GLU A 36 10.75 -16.12 -12.66
C GLU A 36 10.22 -15.61 -14.00
N MET A 37 8.96 -15.88 -14.36
CA MET A 37 8.32 -15.32 -15.55
C MET A 37 7.93 -13.84 -15.40
N LEU A 38 8.02 -13.27 -14.20
CA LEU A 38 7.71 -11.87 -13.98
C LEU A 38 8.70 -10.97 -14.71
N SER A 39 8.17 -10.13 -15.62
CA SER A 39 8.99 -9.22 -16.41
C SER A 39 9.70 -8.17 -15.54
N PRO A 40 11.03 -7.98 -15.69
CA PRO A 40 11.75 -6.89 -15.02
C PRO A 40 11.37 -5.51 -15.56
N THR A 41 10.77 -5.43 -16.76
CA THR A 41 10.44 -4.14 -17.39
C THR A 41 9.31 -3.42 -16.67
N LEU A 42 8.31 -4.16 -16.18
CA LEU A 42 7.19 -3.57 -15.45
C LEU A 42 7.62 -3.11 -14.05
N ASP A 43 8.47 -3.88 -13.37
CA ASP A 43 9.07 -3.46 -12.10
C ASP A 43 9.89 -2.17 -12.26
N TYR A 44 10.73 -2.10 -13.30
CA TYR A 44 11.47 -0.88 -13.62
C TYR A 44 10.55 0.31 -13.87
N LEU A 45 9.50 0.15 -14.68
CA LEU A 45 8.53 1.21 -14.98
C LEU A 45 7.87 1.74 -13.70
N LEU A 46 7.37 0.85 -12.84
CA LEU A 46 6.69 1.26 -11.61
C LEU A 46 7.67 1.87 -10.59
N SER A 47 8.89 1.35 -10.49
CA SER A 47 9.91 1.87 -9.57
C SER A 47 10.49 3.22 -10.01
N SER A 48 10.59 3.48 -11.32
CA SER A 48 11.07 4.76 -11.84
C SER A 48 10.01 5.86 -11.76
N MET A 49 8.73 5.51 -11.78
CA MET A 49 7.64 6.48 -11.80
C MET A 49 7.04 6.77 -10.43
N LEU A 50 6.79 5.76 -9.59
CA LEU A 50 6.07 5.95 -8.33
C LEU A 50 6.96 6.63 -7.27
N ALA A 51 6.42 7.66 -6.62
CA ALA A 51 7.01 8.25 -5.42
C ALA A 51 7.02 7.27 -4.24
N GLU A 52 7.79 7.60 -3.20
CA GLU A 52 7.85 6.80 -1.97
C GLU A 52 6.57 6.97 -1.13
N GLU A 53 6.12 8.21 -0.96
CA GLU A 53 4.85 8.53 -0.31
C GLU A 53 3.77 8.71 -1.37
N LEU A 54 2.68 7.95 -1.24
CA LEU A 54 1.60 7.93 -2.21
C LEU A 54 0.28 8.40 -1.57
N PRO A 55 -0.48 9.27 -2.24
CA PRO A 55 -1.84 9.63 -1.81
C PRO A 55 -2.77 8.41 -1.90
N LEU A 56 -3.86 8.46 -1.15
CA LEU A 56 -4.90 7.43 -1.21
C LEU A 56 -5.65 7.45 -2.56
N LEU A 57 -5.88 8.65 -3.11
CA LEU A 57 -6.67 8.85 -4.33
C LEU A 57 -5.82 9.54 -5.40
N LYS A 58 -5.88 9.01 -6.63
CA LYS A 58 -5.17 9.59 -7.78
C LYS A 58 -5.57 11.04 -8.11
N ARG A 59 -6.76 11.48 -7.69
CA ARG A 59 -7.22 12.87 -7.92
C ARG A 59 -6.44 13.91 -7.11
N ASP A 60 -5.74 13.46 -6.08
CA ASP A 60 -4.99 14.34 -5.18
C ASP A 60 -3.58 14.63 -5.72
N GLY A 61 -3.13 13.88 -6.76
CA GLY A 61 -1.79 14.02 -7.36
C GLY A 61 -0.64 13.75 -6.38
N GLY A 62 0.59 14.04 -6.78
CA GLY A 62 1.78 13.82 -5.99
C GLY A 62 2.23 12.35 -5.92
N PHE A 63 1.80 11.48 -6.84
CA PHE A 63 2.21 10.07 -6.84
C PHE A 63 3.37 9.77 -7.79
N LEU A 64 3.77 10.73 -8.62
CA LEU A 64 4.98 10.64 -9.44
C LEU A 64 6.21 11.21 -8.75
N LYS A 65 7.31 10.46 -8.85
CA LYS A 65 8.64 10.84 -8.39
C LYS A 65 9.19 12.04 -9.19
N GLU A 66 10.05 12.84 -8.56
CA GLU A 66 10.86 13.83 -9.27
C GLU A 66 11.78 13.15 -10.29
N GLY A 67 11.90 13.72 -11.49
CA GLY A 67 12.64 13.14 -12.61
C GLY A 67 11.89 12.05 -13.37
N ALA A 68 10.66 11.70 -12.98
CA ALA A 68 9.86 10.70 -13.69
C ALA A 68 9.24 11.24 -14.99
N ASP A 69 9.02 12.56 -15.05
CA ASP A 69 8.43 13.24 -16.21
C ASP A 69 8.91 14.70 -16.23
N GLU A 70 9.66 15.07 -17.27
CA GLU A 70 10.27 16.40 -17.39
C GLU A 70 9.23 17.53 -17.40
N ALA A 71 8.08 17.31 -18.07
CA ALA A 71 7.02 18.30 -18.14
C ALA A 71 6.36 18.51 -16.78
N LEU A 72 6.21 17.44 -15.98
CA LEU A 72 5.71 17.56 -14.61
C LEU A 72 6.69 18.35 -13.73
N ASP A 73 7.99 18.11 -13.87
CA ASP A 73 9.02 18.78 -13.09
C ASP A 73 9.07 20.29 -13.41
N GLU A 74 8.95 20.67 -14.69
CA GLU A 74 8.83 22.08 -15.10
C GLU A 74 7.61 22.76 -14.46
N VAL A 75 6.45 22.10 -14.47
CA VAL A 75 5.22 22.64 -13.89
C VAL A 75 5.32 22.73 -12.36
N ARG A 76 5.97 21.75 -11.70
CA ARG A 76 6.27 21.80 -10.25
C ARG A 76 7.24 22.93 -9.91
N ALA A 77 8.22 23.22 -10.76
CA ALA A 77 9.14 24.34 -10.56
C ALA A 77 8.43 25.69 -10.57
N LEU A 78 7.38 25.87 -11.41
CA LEU A 78 6.55 27.09 -11.41
C LEU A 78 5.87 27.32 -10.07
N ARG A 79 5.38 26.26 -9.40
CA ARG A 79 4.80 26.36 -8.05
C ARG A 79 5.81 26.87 -7.04
N ASP A 80 7.03 26.36 -7.08
CA ASP A 80 8.08 26.74 -6.12
C ASP A 80 8.61 28.15 -6.39
N GLN A 81 8.70 28.56 -7.66
CA GLN A 81 8.94 29.95 -8.05
C GLN A 81 7.83 30.87 -7.54
N SER A 82 6.57 30.44 -7.60
CA SER A 82 5.42 31.22 -7.16
C SER A 82 5.48 31.53 -5.66
N ARG A 83 5.97 30.60 -4.83
CA ARG A 83 6.22 30.86 -3.40
C ARG A 83 7.25 31.97 -3.17
N ARG A 84 8.30 32.04 -3.99
CA ARG A 84 9.30 33.13 -3.93
C ARG A 84 8.68 34.47 -4.35
N VAL A 85 7.85 34.47 -5.39
CA VAL A 85 7.12 35.66 -5.84
C VAL A 85 6.20 36.18 -4.74
N ILE A 86 5.45 35.31 -4.06
CA ILE A 86 4.59 35.69 -2.93
C ILE A 86 5.39 36.34 -1.80
N ALA A 87 6.56 35.77 -1.44
CA ALA A 87 7.41 36.36 -0.42
C ALA A 87 7.93 37.76 -0.82
N GLY A 88 8.29 37.94 -2.09
CA GLY A 88 8.69 39.23 -2.65
C GLY A 88 7.56 40.26 -2.64
N LEU A 89 6.36 39.87 -3.08
CA LEU A 89 5.16 40.72 -3.04
C LEU A 89 4.79 41.12 -1.62
N GLN A 90 4.91 40.22 -0.65
CA GLN A 90 4.64 40.54 0.75
C GLN A 90 5.59 41.62 1.28
N LEU A 91 6.89 41.51 0.97
CA LEU A 91 7.88 42.51 1.35
C LEU A 91 7.56 43.86 0.70
N GLN A 92 7.35 43.86 -0.62
CA GLN A 92 7.02 45.05 -1.39
C GLN A 92 5.78 45.76 -0.84
N TYR A 93 4.68 45.02 -0.60
CA TYR A 93 3.46 45.61 -0.05
C TYR A 93 3.64 46.09 1.39
N SER A 94 4.45 45.40 2.20
CA SER A 94 4.78 45.86 3.56
C SER A 94 5.58 47.17 3.55
N GLU A 95 6.48 47.36 2.60
CA GLU A 95 7.28 48.58 2.45
C GLU A 95 6.43 49.74 1.91
N GLU A 96 5.64 49.48 0.87
CA GLU A 96 4.76 50.46 0.22
C GLU A 96 3.68 51.01 1.17
N THR A 97 3.09 50.14 1.98
CA THR A 97 2.02 50.53 2.92
C THR A 97 2.55 50.93 4.31
N GLY A 98 3.81 50.63 4.61
CA GLY A 98 4.40 50.76 5.95
C GLY A 98 3.87 49.74 6.98
N ILE A 99 3.01 48.79 6.57
CA ILE A 99 2.36 47.83 7.48
C ILE A 99 3.23 46.59 7.65
N LYS A 100 4.12 46.60 8.65
CA LYS A 100 5.00 45.45 8.96
C LYS A 100 4.26 44.15 9.32
N SER A 101 3.01 44.25 9.78
CA SER A 101 2.19 43.10 10.16
C SER A 101 1.47 42.44 8.98
N LEU A 102 1.63 42.97 7.77
CA LEU A 102 0.98 42.48 6.55
C LEU A 102 1.42 41.06 6.23
N LYS A 103 0.46 40.17 6.01
CA LYS A 103 0.73 38.79 5.60
C LYS A 103 -0.07 38.41 4.38
N ILE A 104 0.56 37.76 3.40
CA ILE A 104 -0.15 37.10 2.31
C ILE A 104 -0.48 35.68 2.75
N LYS A 105 -1.76 35.33 2.70
CA LYS A 105 -2.29 34.02 3.09
C LYS A 105 -3.09 33.42 1.95
N HIS A 106 -3.33 32.12 2.02
CA HIS A 106 -4.15 31.37 1.06
C HIS A 106 -5.28 30.65 1.78
N ASN A 107 -6.48 30.62 1.18
CA ASN A 107 -7.53 29.68 1.53
C ASN A 107 -8.35 29.27 0.30
N ASN A 108 -9.13 28.19 0.41
CA ASN A 108 -9.85 27.61 -0.73
C ASN A 108 -11.05 28.45 -1.25
N VAL A 109 -11.44 29.52 -0.56
CA VAL A 109 -12.62 30.34 -0.90
C VAL A 109 -12.21 31.67 -1.53
N LEU A 110 -11.20 32.34 -0.96
CA LEU A 110 -10.71 33.65 -1.36
C LEU A 110 -9.42 33.59 -2.18
N GLY A 111 -8.78 32.42 -2.26
CA GLY A 111 -7.50 32.30 -2.93
C GLY A 111 -6.38 32.96 -2.14
N TYR A 112 -5.44 33.60 -2.84
CA TYR A 112 -4.39 34.40 -2.22
C TYR A 112 -4.90 35.80 -1.86
N PHE A 113 -4.73 36.18 -0.60
CA PHE A 113 -5.16 37.47 -0.08
C PHE A 113 -4.14 38.06 0.89
N ILE A 114 -4.11 39.39 0.95
CA ILE A 114 -3.39 40.18 1.93
C ILE A 114 -4.26 40.30 3.16
N GLU A 115 -3.72 39.98 4.34
CA GLU A 115 -4.38 40.14 5.63
C GLU A 115 -3.63 41.19 6.48
N VAL A 116 -4.37 42.21 6.92
CA VAL A 116 -3.90 43.26 7.83
C VAL A 116 -4.88 43.43 8.99
N THR A 117 -4.42 43.92 10.14
CA THR A 117 -5.32 44.24 11.26
C THR A 117 -6.20 45.43 10.92
N VAL A 118 -7.43 45.48 11.44
CA VAL A 118 -8.39 46.57 11.20
C VAL A 118 -7.77 47.95 11.42
N ASN A 119 -6.99 48.13 12.49
CA ASN A 119 -6.34 49.40 12.84
C ASN A 119 -5.26 49.84 11.85
N ASN A 120 -4.66 48.90 11.11
CA ASN A 120 -3.58 49.17 10.16
C ASN A 120 -4.10 49.22 8.72
N ALA A 121 -5.40 49.09 8.47
CA ALA A 121 -5.94 49.01 7.12
C ALA A 121 -6.02 50.38 6.39
N GLY A 122 -5.94 51.49 7.13
CA GLY A 122 -6.06 52.86 6.62
C GLY A 122 -5.22 53.16 5.36
N PRO A 123 -3.91 52.86 5.35
CA PRO A 123 -3.04 53.07 4.19
C PRO A 123 -3.45 52.30 2.92
N MET A 124 -4.28 51.27 3.03
CA MET A 124 -4.73 50.46 1.88
C MET A 124 -6.09 50.90 1.31
N ILE A 125 -6.83 51.76 2.03
CA ILE A 125 -8.18 52.20 1.66
C ILE A 125 -8.25 53.69 1.25
N GLU A 126 -7.13 54.39 1.32
CA GLU A 126 -7.01 55.83 1.04
C GLU A 126 -6.08 56.09 -0.16
N GLY A 127 -6.23 57.25 -0.80
CA GLY A 127 -5.35 57.71 -1.88
C GLY A 127 -5.28 56.79 -3.10
N GLU A 128 -4.10 56.74 -3.74
CA GLU A 128 -3.83 55.90 -4.92
C GLU A 128 -3.79 54.40 -4.58
N ALA A 129 -3.50 54.04 -3.33
CA ALA A 129 -3.48 52.65 -2.86
C ALA A 129 -4.85 51.96 -2.96
N LYS A 130 -5.94 52.73 -2.86
CA LYS A 130 -7.32 52.25 -3.05
C LYS A 130 -7.58 51.64 -4.44
N ALA A 131 -6.85 52.07 -5.46
CA ALA A 131 -6.98 51.52 -6.81
C ALA A 131 -6.24 50.17 -6.95
N ARG A 132 -5.22 49.93 -6.14
CA ARG A 132 -4.38 48.72 -6.19
C ARG A 132 -4.87 47.62 -5.26
N PHE A 133 -5.29 47.96 -4.05
CA PHE A 133 -5.75 47.01 -3.05
C PHE A 133 -7.28 46.89 -3.05
N ILE A 134 -7.77 45.78 -3.59
CA ILE A 134 -9.19 45.51 -3.74
C ILE A 134 -9.68 44.79 -2.49
N HIS A 135 -10.58 45.42 -1.72
CA HIS A 135 -11.17 44.81 -0.53
C HIS A 135 -11.98 43.54 -0.89
N ARG A 136 -11.79 42.47 -0.12
CA ARG A 136 -12.45 41.17 -0.32
C ARG A 136 -13.33 40.75 0.84
N GLN A 137 -12.88 40.99 2.08
CA GLN A 137 -13.61 40.55 3.28
C GLN A 137 -13.17 41.36 4.51
N SER A 138 -14.14 41.68 5.38
CA SER A 138 -13.88 42.22 6.73
C SER A 138 -14.15 41.16 7.79
N MET A 139 -13.24 41.02 8.74
CA MET A 139 -13.32 40.15 9.91
C MET A 139 -13.28 41.02 11.19
N ALA A 140 -13.60 40.44 12.35
CA ALA A 140 -13.59 41.17 13.63
C ALA A 140 -12.24 41.84 13.94
N ASN A 141 -11.12 41.19 13.61
CA ASN A 141 -9.77 41.69 13.92
C ASN A 141 -8.88 41.90 12.68
N ALA A 142 -9.39 41.63 11.48
CA ALA A 142 -8.59 41.72 10.25
C ALA A 142 -9.42 42.20 9.04
N MET A 143 -8.75 42.85 8.10
CA MET A 143 -9.29 43.13 6.77
C MET A 143 -8.47 42.38 5.72
N ARG A 144 -9.16 41.89 4.69
CA ARG A 144 -8.57 41.11 3.61
C ARG A 144 -8.70 41.85 2.29
N PHE A 145 -7.58 41.93 1.57
CA PHE A 145 -7.45 42.59 0.27
C PHE A 145 -6.85 41.63 -0.75
N THR A 146 -7.08 41.89 -2.02
CA THR A 146 -6.37 41.26 -3.15
C THR A 146 -5.77 42.35 -4.04
N THR A 147 -4.97 41.97 -5.00
CA THR A 147 -4.48 42.86 -6.06
C THR A 147 -4.59 42.14 -7.41
N THR A 148 -4.45 42.86 -8.52
CA THR A 148 -4.41 42.23 -9.85
C THR A 148 -3.22 41.27 -9.97
N GLU A 149 -2.06 41.63 -9.42
CA GLU A 149 -0.87 40.78 -9.47
C GLU A 149 -1.07 39.48 -8.67
N LEU A 150 -1.76 39.54 -7.53
CA LEU A 150 -2.11 38.35 -6.76
C LEU A 150 -3.13 37.46 -7.47
N ALA A 151 -4.14 38.06 -8.10
CA ALA A 151 -5.13 37.32 -8.87
C ALA A 151 -4.51 36.63 -10.11
N ASP A 152 -3.62 37.33 -10.82
CA ASP A 152 -2.90 36.76 -11.96
C ASP A 152 -1.95 35.63 -11.55
N LEU A 153 -1.26 35.80 -10.41
CA LEU A 153 -0.40 34.76 -9.85
C LEU A 153 -1.22 33.54 -9.42
N GLU A 154 -2.37 33.74 -8.78
CA GLU A 154 -3.28 32.67 -8.40
C GLU A 154 -3.77 31.88 -9.61
N SER A 155 -4.21 32.57 -10.66
CA SER A 155 -4.61 31.96 -11.93
C SER A 155 -3.49 31.11 -12.53
N ARG A 156 -2.25 31.64 -12.56
CA ARG A 156 -1.07 30.89 -13.02
C ARG A 156 -0.79 29.64 -12.18
N ILE A 157 -0.85 29.75 -10.85
CA ILE A 157 -0.65 28.62 -9.93
C ILE A 157 -1.74 27.56 -10.14
N ALA A 158 -3.01 27.96 -10.24
CA ALA A 158 -4.13 27.06 -10.43
C ALA A 158 -4.03 26.31 -11.77
N ASN A 159 -3.68 27.02 -12.85
CA ASN A 159 -3.45 26.41 -14.17
C ASN A 159 -2.29 25.40 -14.13
N ALA A 160 -1.17 25.76 -13.48
CA ALA A 160 -0.05 24.86 -13.31
C ALA A 160 -0.44 23.62 -12.48
N ALA A 161 -1.18 23.79 -11.38
CA ALA A 161 -1.65 22.66 -10.57
C ALA A 161 -2.58 21.72 -11.36
N GLY A 162 -3.48 22.28 -12.19
CA GLY A 162 -4.33 21.51 -13.09
C GLY A 162 -3.52 20.71 -14.13
N GLN A 163 -2.57 21.37 -14.79
CA GLN A 163 -1.67 20.73 -15.76
C GLN A 163 -0.82 19.62 -15.13
N ALA A 164 -0.27 19.85 -13.94
CA ALA A 164 0.48 18.83 -13.21
C ALA A 164 -0.39 17.59 -12.93
N LEU A 165 -1.64 17.79 -12.49
CA LEU A 165 -2.57 16.70 -12.24
C LEU A 165 -2.92 15.95 -13.53
N GLU A 166 -3.12 16.63 -14.65
CA GLU A 166 -3.37 16.00 -15.95
C GLU A 166 -2.20 15.11 -16.41
N ILE A 167 -0.97 15.60 -16.28
CA ILE A 167 0.25 14.83 -16.61
C ILE A 167 0.35 13.60 -15.71
N GLU A 168 0.15 13.77 -14.40
CA GLU A 168 0.17 12.67 -13.46
C GLU A 168 -0.91 11.63 -13.77
N LEU A 169 -2.15 12.05 -14.08
CA LEU A 169 -3.23 11.13 -14.44
C LEU A 169 -2.95 10.38 -15.74
N ALA A 170 -2.33 11.03 -16.74
CA ALA A 170 -1.90 10.37 -17.96
C ALA A 170 -0.82 9.32 -17.68
N ALA A 171 0.16 9.63 -16.83
CA ALA A 171 1.18 8.69 -16.38
C ALA A 171 0.60 7.52 -15.58
N PHE A 172 -0.37 7.78 -14.70
CA PHE A 172 -1.11 6.74 -13.99
C PHE A 172 -1.78 5.78 -14.97
N GLU A 173 -2.42 6.30 -16.02
CA GLU A 173 -3.08 5.47 -17.01
C GLU A 173 -2.07 4.63 -17.81
N ARG A 174 -0.91 5.18 -18.15
CA ARG A 174 0.20 4.41 -18.77
C ARG A 174 0.63 3.24 -17.88
N MET A 175 0.89 3.49 -16.60
CA MET A 175 1.25 2.44 -15.64
C MET A 175 0.15 1.39 -15.49
N ARG A 176 -1.12 1.84 -15.40
CA ARG A 176 -2.27 0.94 -15.30
C ARG A 176 -2.37 0.01 -16.50
N LEU A 177 -2.24 0.54 -17.72
CA LEU A 177 -2.28 -0.26 -18.94
C LEU A 177 -1.12 -1.26 -19.01
N ALA A 178 0.09 -0.86 -18.62
CA ALA A 178 1.24 -1.76 -18.56
C ALA A 178 1.02 -2.91 -17.56
N VAL A 179 0.47 -2.63 -16.38
CA VAL A 179 0.09 -3.66 -15.40
C VAL A 179 -0.97 -4.61 -15.96
N VAL A 180 -2.00 -4.08 -16.64
CA VAL A 180 -3.05 -4.90 -17.22
C VAL A 180 -2.53 -5.80 -18.35
N ALA A 181 -1.56 -5.32 -19.13
CA ALA A 181 -0.92 -6.13 -20.18
C ALA A 181 -0.18 -7.34 -19.59
N GLU A 182 0.36 -7.22 -18.38
CA GLU A 182 1.08 -8.27 -17.65
C GLU A 182 0.18 -9.03 -16.64
N ALA A 183 -1.15 -8.95 -16.78
CA ALA A 183 -2.07 -9.50 -15.78
C ALA A 183 -1.92 -11.01 -15.56
N GLU A 184 -1.68 -11.80 -16.60
CA GLU A 184 -1.56 -13.26 -16.47
C GLU A 184 -0.28 -13.69 -15.73
N PRO A 185 0.93 -13.20 -16.09
CA PRO A 185 2.12 -13.40 -15.27
C PRO A 185 1.95 -12.99 -13.81
N ILE A 186 1.32 -11.83 -13.55
CA ILE A 186 1.06 -11.35 -12.19
C ILE A 186 0.18 -12.34 -11.41
N LYS A 187 -0.90 -12.85 -12.02
CA LYS A 187 -1.79 -13.84 -11.37
C LYS A 187 -1.06 -15.16 -11.07
N LYS A 188 -0.22 -15.63 -12.00
CA LYS A 188 0.58 -16.84 -11.80
C LYS A 188 1.55 -16.67 -10.63
N ALA A 189 2.29 -15.55 -10.60
CA ALA A 189 3.19 -15.25 -9.50
C ALA A 189 2.46 -15.12 -8.15
N ALA A 190 1.29 -14.47 -8.13
CA ALA A 190 0.48 -14.39 -6.91
C ALA A 190 0.03 -15.78 -6.42
N ARG A 191 -0.35 -16.68 -7.33
CA ARG A 191 -0.68 -18.07 -6.99
C ARG A 191 0.55 -18.85 -6.49
N ALA A 192 1.69 -18.67 -7.15
CA ALA A 192 2.95 -19.29 -6.74
C ALA A 192 3.36 -18.84 -5.32
N LEU A 193 3.24 -17.55 -5.01
CA LEU A 193 3.46 -17.03 -3.65
C LEU A 193 2.50 -17.67 -2.63
N ALA A 194 1.22 -17.84 -2.97
CA ALA A 194 0.26 -18.50 -2.08
C ALA A 194 0.60 -19.98 -1.82
N VAL A 195 1.09 -20.69 -2.84
CA VAL A 195 1.57 -22.08 -2.68
C VAL A 195 2.78 -22.13 -1.75
N VAL A 196 3.74 -21.22 -1.93
CA VAL A 196 4.92 -21.12 -1.06
C VAL A 196 4.52 -20.80 0.38
N ASP A 197 3.60 -19.85 0.59
CA ASP A 197 3.10 -19.46 1.91
C ASP A 197 2.47 -20.65 2.66
N VAL A 198 1.56 -21.36 2.00
CA VAL A 198 0.92 -22.56 2.60
C VAL A 198 1.95 -23.64 2.88
N ALA A 199 2.86 -23.92 1.95
CA ALA A 199 3.89 -24.95 2.13
C ALA A 199 4.83 -24.60 3.30
N ALA A 200 5.27 -23.35 3.40
CA ALA A 200 6.10 -22.86 4.49
C ALA A 200 5.35 -22.93 5.82
N GLY A 201 4.09 -22.49 5.87
CA GLY A 201 3.26 -22.58 7.06
C GLY A 201 3.04 -24.02 7.55
N LEU A 202 2.82 -24.97 6.62
CA LEU A 202 2.71 -26.39 6.96
C LEU A 202 4.04 -27.00 7.41
N ALA A 203 5.16 -26.58 6.85
CA ALA A 203 6.49 -27.02 7.27
C ALA A 203 6.79 -26.57 8.71
N VAL A 204 6.56 -25.28 9.02
CA VAL A 204 6.69 -24.73 10.37
C VAL A 204 5.76 -25.46 11.34
N LEU A 205 4.49 -25.64 10.96
CA LEU A 205 3.53 -26.37 11.79
C LEU A 205 3.98 -27.81 12.07
N ALA A 206 4.53 -28.49 11.06
CA ALA A 206 5.00 -29.86 11.22
C ALA A 206 6.21 -29.96 12.16
N GLU A 207 7.15 -29.02 12.07
CA GLU A 207 8.30 -28.95 12.96
C GLU A 207 7.89 -28.63 14.40
N GLU A 208 7.13 -27.56 14.60
CA GLU A 208 6.72 -27.09 15.93
C GLU A 208 5.81 -28.08 16.66
N GLN A 209 4.94 -28.79 15.93
CA GLN A 209 3.96 -29.71 16.51
C GLN A 209 4.40 -31.17 16.44
N GLY A 210 5.59 -31.43 15.89
CA GLY A 210 6.13 -32.77 15.69
C GLY A 210 5.21 -33.64 14.82
N TYR A 211 4.67 -33.08 13.75
CA TYR A 211 3.88 -33.85 12.78
C TYR A 211 4.81 -34.63 11.86
N CYS A 212 4.31 -35.76 11.36
CA CYS A 212 5.01 -36.60 10.41
C CYS A 212 4.28 -36.61 9.07
N ARG A 213 5.03 -36.86 7.99
CA ARG A 213 4.46 -37.06 6.66
C ARG A 213 3.75 -38.42 6.64
N PRO A 214 2.44 -38.48 6.32
CA PRO A 214 1.75 -39.75 6.18
C PRO A 214 2.23 -40.50 4.93
N LEU A 215 2.19 -41.83 4.98
CA LEU A 215 2.31 -42.68 3.80
C LEU A 215 0.91 -42.87 3.22
N VAL A 216 0.73 -42.50 1.95
CA VAL A 216 -0.53 -42.62 1.23
C VAL A 216 -0.27 -43.41 -0.05
N ASP A 217 -1.03 -44.48 -0.24
CA ASP A 217 -1.00 -45.36 -1.41
C ASP A 217 -2.42 -45.79 -1.80
N ASP A 218 -2.56 -46.64 -2.81
CA ASP A 218 -3.86 -47.13 -3.29
C ASP A 218 -4.42 -48.30 -2.45
N SER A 219 -3.81 -48.59 -1.30
CA SER A 219 -4.30 -49.65 -0.41
C SER A 219 -5.51 -49.18 0.41
N ARG A 220 -6.11 -50.13 1.13
CA ARG A 220 -7.16 -49.83 2.13
C ARG A 220 -6.61 -49.80 3.55
N MET A 221 -5.29 -49.70 3.70
CA MET A 221 -4.65 -49.64 5.00
C MET A 221 -4.97 -48.31 5.68
N PHE A 222 -5.25 -48.36 6.97
CA PHE A 222 -5.44 -47.17 7.79
C PHE A 222 -4.82 -47.44 9.14
N SER A 223 -3.63 -46.90 9.36
CA SER A 223 -2.86 -47.10 10.58
C SER A 223 -2.30 -45.78 11.08
N ILE A 224 -2.57 -45.49 12.35
CA ILE A 224 -2.09 -44.32 13.08
C ILE A 224 -1.35 -44.83 14.31
N VAL A 225 -0.09 -44.41 14.45
CA VAL A 225 0.75 -44.70 15.62
C VAL A 225 0.91 -43.41 16.42
N ALA A 226 0.61 -43.46 17.72
CA ALA A 226 0.69 -42.30 18.61
C ALA A 226 0.01 -41.04 18.05
N GLY A 227 -1.20 -41.22 17.51
CA GLY A 227 -2.02 -40.14 16.97
C GLY A 227 -2.51 -39.19 18.05
N ARG A 228 -2.60 -37.91 17.69
CA ARG A 228 -3.02 -36.83 18.58
C ARG A 228 -4.11 -36.02 17.90
N HIS A 229 -5.07 -35.53 18.68
CA HIS A 229 -6.10 -34.66 18.13
C HIS A 229 -5.53 -33.23 18.01
N PRO A 230 -5.36 -32.67 16.79
CA PRO A 230 -4.57 -31.45 16.59
C PRO A 230 -5.16 -30.22 17.27
N VAL A 231 -6.50 -30.10 17.35
CA VAL A 231 -7.16 -28.96 18.02
C VAL A 231 -7.21 -29.11 19.54
N VAL A 232 -7.63 -30.29 20.05
CA VAL A 232 -7.76 -30.55 21.49
C VAL A 232 -6.40 -30.47 22.19
N GLU A 233 -5.34 -31.01 21.59
CA GLU A 233 -3.98 -30.91 22.14
C GLU A 233 -3.57 -29.45 22.36
N GLN A 234 -3.82 -28.57 21.39
CA GLN A 234 -3.52 -27.15 21.52
C GLN A 234 -4.39 -26.46 22.58
N ALA A 235 -5.67 -26.81 22.68
CA ALA A 235 -6.56 -26.27 23.69
C ALA A 235 -6.08 -26.62 25.11
N LEU A 236 -5.67 -27.87 25.34
CA LEU A 236 -5.13 -28.32 26.63
C LEU A 236 -3.82 -27.60 26.98
N ARG A 237 -2.92 -27.44 26.00
CA ARG A 237 -1.67 -26.67 26.18
C ARG A 237 -1.96 -25.22 26.58
N LYS A 238 -2.89 -24.54 25.89
CA LYS A 238 -3.27 -23.15 26.21
C LYS A 238 -3.89 -23.01 27.60
N GLN A 239 -4.61 -24.02 28.07
CA GLN A 239 -5.20 -24.04 29.41
C GLN A 239 -4.22 -24.44 30.50
N SER A 240 -2.93 -24.69 30.18
CA SER A 240 -1.94 -25.26 31.10
C SER A 240 -2.45 -26.54 31.78
N ALA A 241 -3.27 -27.31 31.06
CA ALA A 241 -3.84 -28.56 31.53
C ALA A 241 -2.84 -29.71 31.35
N SER A 242 -3.24 -30.93 31.74
CA SER A 242 -2.43 -32.12 31.52
C SER A 242 -2.15 -32.36 30.02
N PRO A 243 -0.99 -32.95 29.67
CA PRO A 243 -0.66 -33.26 28.28
C PRO A 243 -1.71 -34.17 27.62
N PHE A 244 -1.91 -33.99 26.31
CA PHE A 244 -2.76 -34.89 25.52
C PHE A 244 -2.12 -36.28 25.47
N ILE A 245 -2.92 -37.32 25.72
CA ILE A 245 -2.47 -38.72 25.65
C ILE A 245 -2.67 -39.24 24.21
N ALA A 246 -1.57 -39.55 23.54
CA ALA A 246 -1.59 -40.07 22.18
C ALA A 246 -2.16 -41.50 22.11
N ASN A 247 -2.90 -41.82 21.05
CA ASN A 247 -3.55 -43.12 20.86
C ASN A 247 -3.25 -43.71 19.48
N ALA A 248 -3.13 -45.03 19.41
CA ALA A 248 -3.01 -45.74 18.14
C ALA A 248 -4.39 -46.11 17.58
N CYS A 249 -4.49 -46.21 16.26
CA CYS A 249 -5.70 -46.64 15.56
C CYS A 249 -5.30 -47.48 14.35
N ASP A 250 -5.76 -48.73 14.27
CA ASP A 250 -5.52 -49.59 13.10
C ASP A 250 -6.84 -50.19 12.62
N LEU A 251 -7.33 -49.65 11.50
CA LEU A 251 -8.54 -50.09 10.82
C LEU A 251 -8.23 -50.88 9.55
N SER A 252 -6.97 -51.30 9.38
CA SER A 252 -6.52 -52.00 8.19
C SER A 252 -7.24 -53.35 8.00
N PRO A 253 -7.44 -53.79 6.73
CA PRO A 253 -7.99 -55.12 6.46
C PRO A 253 -7.12 -56.20 7.10
N LYS A 254 -7.76 -57.14 7.80
CA LYS A 254 -7.06 -58.35 8.28
C LYS A 254 -6.71 -59.26 7.10
N SER A 255 -5.69 -60.10 7.27
CA SER A 255 -5.23 -61.03 6.23
C SER A 255 -6.40 -61.77 5.55
N GLY A 256 -6.45 -61.70 4.22
CA GLY A 256 -7.50 -62.31 3.40
C GLY A 256 -8.81 -61.53 3.29
N GLN A 257 -8.97 -60.41 4.00
CA GLN A 257 -10.17 -59.57 3.93
C GLN A 257 -9.99 -58.40 2.96
N LYS A 258 -11.07 -58.03 2.27
CA LYS A 258 -11.09 -56.87 1.35
C LYS A 258 -11.47 -55.56 2.04
N GLY A 259 -12.16 -55.61 3.17
CA GLY A 259 -12.64 -54.43 3.90
C GLY A 259 -11.82 -54.17 5.17
N GLY A 260 -11.77 -52.91 5.59
CA GLY A 260 -11.16 -52.51 6.87
C GLY A 260 -11.96 -52.99 8.07
N ALA A 261 -11.38 -52.85 9.27
CA ALA A 261 -12.02 -53.23 10.52
C ALA A 261 -13.07 -52.20 10.97
N ILE A 262 -14.14 -52.67 11.60
CA ILE A 262 -15.09 -51.84 12.34
C ILE A 262 -14.80 -52.02 13.83
N TRP A 263 -14.53 -50.93 14.54
CA TRP A 263 -14.29 -50.95 15.98
C TRP A 263 -15.56 -50.60 16.76
N MET A 264 -15.89 -51.42 17.75
CA MET A 264 -16.92 -51.12 18.74
C MET A 264 -16.25 -50.49 19.97
N LEU A 265 -16.21 -49.16 20.02
CA LEU A 265 -15.63 -48.44 21.16
C LEU A 265 -16.68 -48.26 22.28
N THR A 266 -16.33 -48.72 23.48
CA THR A 266 -17.14 -48.55 24.69
C THR A 266 -16.30 -47.90 25.79
N GLY A 267 -16.95 -47.29 26.78
CA GLY A 267 -16.26 -46.64 27.89
C GLY A 267 -17.09 -45.55 28.57
N PRO A 268 -16.68 -45.07 29.75
CA PRO A 268 -17.43 -44.08 30.53
C PRO A 268 -17.54 -42.72 29.82
N ASN A 269 -18.50 -41.90 30.24
CA ASN A 269 -18.62 -40.52 29.75
C ASN A 269 -17.34 -39.73 30.06
N MET A 270 -17.01 -38.77 29.19
CA MET A 270 -15.78 -37.96 29.25
C MET A 270 -14.46 -38.76 29.11
N GLY A 271 -14.53 -40.06 28.77
CA GLY A 271 -13.35 -40.90 28.52
C GLY A 271 -12.66 -40.69 27.16
N GLY A 272 -12.92 -39.58 26.46
CA GLY A 272 -12.28 -39.28 25.17
C GLY A 272 -12.69 -40.20 24.00
N LYS A 273 -13.93 -40.73 24.01
CA LYS A 273 -14.44 -41.62 22.95
C LYS A 273 -14.87 -40.89 21.67
N SER A 274 -15.31 -39.64 21.80
CA SER A 274 -15.74 -38.75 20.71
C SER A 274 -14.54 -37.99 20.17
#